data_AF-A0A7S2BCV9-F1
#
_entry.id   AF-A0A7S2BCV9-F1
#
_cell.length_a   1.000
_cell.length_b   1.000
_cell.length_c   1.000
_cell.angle_alpha   90.00
_cell.angle_beta   90.00
_cell.angle_gamma   90.00
#
_symmetry.space_group_name_H-M   'P 1'
#
loop_
_entity.id
_entity.type
_entity.pdbx_description
1 polymer ?
#
loop_
_entity_poly.entity_id
_entity_poly.type
_entity_poly.pdbx_seq_one_letter_code
_entity_poly.pdbx_strand_id
1 'polypeptide(L)'
;ELETNEGGITRVNGKTLTPRVKGGDSVVLHHNDRVVFGNNNVLRMAIPEQRHLCSLGDRQVDWQFAMKEVNNDLLVAISEGKSRQNEKHLKEQEDMKMQMDALKDELEAERNRNQKRSAAAGEEWSEKQRSLEAKLQAQIHETKLLSKKHELEVGERVLLDEQLIKTLSLVHEATTISKELGKGMRFAVKLVTRSNEGCGQGRLVTEIAILVHHDQPNSSLPQKVTGGSHVMWSLTKFNNRVYLMREMHQQWVSRGQDLQKTDFSLPEDDPFFDHIEDQLVGTARIQLEAVRYLLDIDEATPLVDYKGQRQGDLLVNIEPECDVADLSTLEDLEDLQGQPIKLKISLRSARGLPQGIVAQSKSLYVKFNFFVNPDMICSPSTALDSINPHINYTEVLEEIVSSDFIEFASTAAIIFELWTSADEVLPPPTNKIAALGTSQKIAKLMDERPLNLPPRAAAAWDEMSEEITYLRQTNSKLSDELSKALAEIDQLKSMLTPRVRTRFDDARCTDSDLNGNL
;
A
#
# COMPACT_ATOMS: atom_id res chain seq x y z
N GLU A 1 -94.19 -29.70 -73.46
CA GLU A 1 -93.11 -29.88 -72.45
C GLU A 1 -92.27 -31.08 -72.85
N LEU A 2 -90.96 -31.02 -72.63
CA LEU A 2 -90.04 -32.12 -72.95
C LEU A 2 -89.61 -32.81 -71.66
N GLU A 3 -89.92 -34.09 -71.52
CA GLU A 3 -89.50 -34.93 -70.40
C GLU A 3 -88.36 -35.86 -70.81
N THR A 4 -87.36 -36.05 -69.95
CA THR A 4 -86.16 -36.84 -70.24
C THR A 4 -86.16 -38.16 -69.48
N ASN A 5 -85.88 -39.26 -70.20
CA ASN A 5 -85.77 -40.61 -69.64
C ASN A 5 -84.37 -40.87 -69.08
N GLU A 6 -84.28 -41.75 -68.07
CA GLU A 6 -83.00 -42.16 -67.48
C GLU A 6 -82.11 -42.85 -68.52
N GLY A 7 -80.98 -42.20 -68.86
CA GLY A 7 -79.96 -42.72 -69.78
C GLY A 7 -79.77 -41.91 -71.06
N GLY A 8 -80.70 -41.00 -71.41
CA GLY A 8 -80.59 -40.13 -72.58
C GLY A 8 -80.12 -38.72 -72.23
N ILE A 9 -78.97 -38.27 -72.75
CA ILE A 9 -78.55 -36.86 -72.63
C ILE A 9 -79.40 -36.02 -73.58
N THR A 10 -80.25 -35.18 -73.04
CA THR A 10 -81.06 -34.22 -73.81
C THR A 10 -80.62 -32.80 -73.45
N ARG A 11 -80.29 -32.00 -74.47
CA ARG A 11 -79.91 -30.60 -74.29
C ARG A 11 -80.86 -29.69 -75.04
N VAL A 12 -81.26 -28.59 -74.42
CA VAL A 12 -82.08 -27.55 -75.07
C VAL A 12 -81.26 -26.27 -75.07
N ASN A 13 -80.98 -25.72 -76.26
CA ASN A 13 -80.15 -24.53 -76.45
C ASN A 13 -78.80 -24.59 -75.68
N GLY A 14 -78.09 -25.73 -75.74
CA GLY A 14 -76.77 -25.91 -75.12
C GLY A 14 -76.79 -26.39 -73.66
N LYS A 15 -77.88 -26.17 -72.91
CA LYS A 15 -77.99 -26.59 -71.50
C LYS A 15 -78.44 -28.04 -71.38
N THR A 16 -77.74 -28.82 -70.55
CA THR A 16 -78.10 -30.22 -70.29
C THR A 16 -79.24 -30.29 -69.28
N LEU A 17 -80.36 -30.88 -69.69
CA LEU A 17 -81.49 -31.11 -68.79
C LEU A 17 -81.21 -32.30 -67.88
N THR A 18 -81.39 -32.10 -66.59
CA THR A 18 -81.25 -33.17 -65.60
C THR A 18 -82.51 -34.06 -65.62
N PRO A 19 -82.37 -35.39 -65.58
CA PRO A 19 -83.53 -36.28 -65.48
C PRO A 19 -84.34 -36.04 -64.20
N ARG A 20 -85.66 -36.18 -64.29
CA ARG A 20 -86.61 -35.86 -63.20
C ARG A 20 -86.38 -36.66 -61.91
N VAL A 21 -85.74 -37.83 -62.00
CA VAL A 21 -85.36 -38.67 -60.84
C VAL A 21 -84.32 -38.00 -59.92
N LYS A 22 -83.64 -36.95 -60.39
CA LYS A 22 -82.76 -36.09 -59.57
C LYS A 22 -83.34 -34.68 -59.32
N GLY A 23 -84.66 -34.48 -59.46
CA GLY A 23 -85.34 -33.20 -59.24
C GLY A 23 -85.25 -32.21 -60.41
N GLY A 24 -85.22 -32.71 -61.65
CA GLY A 24 -85.05 -31.88 -62.86
C GLY A 24 -86.29 -31.12 -63.33
N ASP A 25 -86.04 -29.94 -63.92
CA ASP A 25 -87.02 -28.95 -64.40
C ASP A 25 -87.70 -29.35 -65.73
N SER A 26 -89.03 -29.19 -65.82
CA SER A 26 -89.77 -29.26 -67.10
C SER A 26 -89.58 -27.95 -67.86
N VAL A 27 -89.16 -28.03 -69.14
CA VAL A 27 -88.91 -26.85 -69.97
C VAL A 27 -89.98 -26.74 -71.06
N VAL A 28 -90.65 -25.59 -71.09
CA VAL A 28 -91.60 -25.20 -72.13
C VAL A 28 -90.82 -24.76 -73.37
N LEU A 29 -91.08 -25.41 -74.50
CA LEU A 29 -90.38 -25.14 -75.76
C LEU A 29 -91.14 -24.10 -76.60
N HIS A 30 -90.39 -23.22 -77.24
CA HIS A 30 -90.89 -22.15 -78.11
C HIS A 30 -90.47 -22.37 -79.58
N HIS A 31 -91.15 -21.70 -80.51
CA HIS A 31 -90.83 -21.80 -81.94
C HIS A 31 -89.35 -21.43 -82.20
N ASN A 32 -88.64 -22.27 -82.97
CA ASN A 32 -87.19 -22.23 -83.25
C ASN A 32 -86.24 -22.69 -82.12
N ASP A 33 -86.74 -23.28 -81.03
CA ASP A 33 -85.85 -23.91 -80.05
C ASP A 33 -85.07 -25.10 -80.63
N ARG A 34 -83.80 -25.23 -80.18
CA ARG A 34 -82.85 -26.24 -80.63
C ARG A 34 -82.71 -27.32 -79.57
N VAL A 35 -83.11 -28.53 -79.91
CA VAL A 35 -83.06 -29.68 -79.02
C VAL A 35 -82.05 -30.69 -79.57
N VAL A 36 -81.08 -31.05 -78.75
CA VAL A 36 -80.08 -32.08 -79.07
C VAL A 36 -80.41 -33.33 -78.27
N PHE A 37 -80.73 -34.42 -78.97
CA PHE A 37 -80.94 -35.74 -78.37
C PHE A 37 -79.71 -36.61 -78.59
N GLY A 38 -79.08 -37.04 -77.50
CA GLY A 38 -77.85 -37.81 -77.55
C GLY A 38 -76.73 -37.03 -78.24
N ASN A 39 -75.91 -37.74 -79.02
CA ASN A 39 -74.77 -37.14 -79.71
C ASN A 39 -75.08 -36.72 -81.15
N ASN A 40 -76.06 -37.32 -81.84
CA ASN A 40 -76.11 -37.25 -83.30
C ASN A 40 -77.33 -36.51 -83.87
N ASN A 41 -78.34 -36.22 -83.04
CA ASN A 41 -79.61 -35.68 -83.53
C ASN A 41 -79.82 -34.25 -83.01
N VAL A 42 -79.76 -33.27 -83.92
CA VAL A 42 -80.11 -31.87 -83.66
C VAL A 42 -81.45 -31.59 -84.33
N LEU A 43 -82.46 -31.26 -83.54
CA LEU A 43 -83.82 -30.98 -84.00
C LEU A 43 -84.18 -29.53 -83.69
N ARG A 44 -84.85 -28.87 -84.66
CA ARG A 44 -85.39 -27.52 -84.51
C ARG A 44 -86.91 -27.59 -84.41
N MET A 45 -87.49 -26.98 -83.39
CA MET A 45 -88.91 -27.05 -83.12
C MET A 45 -89.70 -26.04 -83.97
N ALA A 46 -90.66 -26.51 -84.78
CA ALA A 46 -91.46 -25.68 -85.68
C ALA A 46 -92.96 -25.76 -85.33
N ILE A 47 -93.58 -24.63 -84.95
CA ILE A 47 -95.00 -24.54 -84.60
C ILE A 47 -95.78 -23.94 -85.78
N PRO A 48 -96.75 -24.65 -86.38
CA PRO A 48 -97.45 -24.20 -87.58
C PRO A 48 -98.24 -22.89 -87.42
N GLU A 49 -98.84 -22.64 -86.25
CA GLU A 49 -99.69 -21.45 -85.97
C GLU A 49 -98.89 -20.14 -85.78
N GLN A 50 -97.57 -20.22 -85.64
CA GLN A 50 -96.70 -19.07 -85.37
C GLN A 50 -95.81 -18.69 -86.57
N ARG A 51 -96.06 -19.28 -87.75
CA ARG A 51 -95.26 -19.07 -88.98
C ARG A 51 -95.36 -17.65 -89.57
N HIS A 52 -96.39 -16.88 -89.23
CA HIS A 52 -96.62 -15.53 -89.76
C HIS A 52 -95.96 -14.39 -88.95
N LEU A 53 -95.34 -14.69 -87.79
CA LEU A 53 -94.56 -13.72 -87.00
C LEU A 53 -93.11 -13.60 -87.48
N CYS A 54 -92.90 -13.65 -88.80
CA CYS A 54 -91.57 -13.47 -89.41
C CYS A 54 -90.87 -12.23 -88.84
N SER A 55 -89.59 -12.36 -88.47
CA SER A 55 -88.51 -11.79 -89.28
C SER A 55 -87.15 -11.93 -88.60
N LEU A 56 -86.13 -12.05 -89.46
CA LEU A 56 -84.70 -11.85 -89.22
C LEU A 56 -83.89 -13.08 -88.74
N GLY A 57 -83.20 -13.67 -89.73
CA GLY A 57 -81.96 -14.39 -89.53
C GLY A 57 -82.07 -15.87 -89.83
N ASP A 58 -82.02 -16.24 -91.11
CA ASP A 58 -81.68 -17.60 -91.53
C ASP A 58 -80.19 -17.84 -91.20
N ARG A 59 -79.88 -18.05 -89.91
CA ARG A 59 -78.59 -18.57 -89.48
C ARG A 59 -78.70 -20.08 -89.54
N GLN A 60 -78.09 -20.67 -90.55
CA GLN A 60 -77.93 -22.11 -90.68
C GLN A 60 -77.17 -22.63 -89.43
N VAL A 61 -77.92 -23.22 -88.50
CA VAL A 61 -77.35 -23.79 -87.27
C VAL A 61 -76.72 -25.12 -87.64
N ASP A 62 -75.39 -25.14 -87.70
CA ASP A 62 -74.60 -26.34 -88.02
C ASP A 62 -74.10 -27.04 -86.75
N TRP A 63 -73.88 -28.35 -86.85
CA TRP A 63 -73.55 -29.27 -85.76
C TRP A 63 -72.30 -28.83 -84.96
N GLN A 64 -71.35 -28.18 -85.63
CA GLN A 64 -70.13 -27.64 -85.01
C GLN A 64 -70.39 -26.56 -83.95
N PHE A 65 -71.46 -25.76 -84.10
CA PHE A 65 -71.76 -24.69 -83.15
C PHE A 65 -72.29 -25.23 -81.81
N ALA A 66 -73.20 -26.22 -81.86
CA ALA A 66 -73.78 -26.84 -80.68
C ALA A 66 -72.77 -27.65 -79.87
N MET A 67 -71.77 -28.28 -80.53
CA MET A 67 -70.76 -29.08 -79.83
C MET A 67 -69.63 -28.23 -79.20
N LYS A 68 -69.33 -27.05 -79.78
CA LYS A 68 -68.33 -26.11 -79.23
C LYS A 68 -68.79 -25.47 -77.90
N GLU A 69 -70.09 -25.23 -77.77
CA GLU A 69 -70.71 -24.65 -76.56
C GLU A 69 -70.65 -25.64 -75.37
N VAL A 70 -70.95 -26.92 -75.63
CA VAL A 70 -70.92 -27.99 -74.62
C VAL A 70 -69.51 -28.27 -74.08
N ASN A 71 -68.50 -28.28 -74.95
CA ASN A 71 -67.14 -28.59 -74.52
C ASN A 71 -66.50 -27.50 -73.66
N ASN A 72 -66.97 -26.25 -73.77
CA ASN A 72 -66.44 -25.12 -73.00
C ASN A 72 -66.88 -25.17 -71.52
N ASP A 73 -68.16 -25.48 -71.26
CA ASP A 73 -68.70 -25.58 -69.90
C ASP A 73 -68.06 -26.73 -69.10
N LEU A 74 -67.74 -27.84 -69.75
CA LEU A 74 -67.09 -28.98 -69.09
C LEU A 74 -65.64 -28.66 -68.67
N LEU A 75 -64.93 -27.81 -69.42
CA LEU A 75 -63.57 -27.39 -69.09
C LEU A 75 -63.51 -26.45 -67.88
N VAL A 76 -64.49 -25.55 -67.75
CA VAL A 76 -64.60 -24.59 -66.65
C VAL A 76 -64.89 -25.30 -65.32
N ALA A 77 -65.79 -26.28 -65.31
CA ALA A 77 -66.13 -27.01 -64.08
C ALA A 77 -64.96 -27.84 -63.51
N ILE A 78 -64.10 -28.40 -64.39
CA ILE A 78 -62.94 -29.21 -63.98
C ILE A 78 -61.79 -28.33 -63.47
N SER A 79 -61.59 -27.14 -64.05
CA SER A 79 -60.54 -26.22 -63.62
C SER A 79 -60.85 -25.60 -62.25
N GLU A 80 -62.11 -25.26 -61.97
CA GLU A 80 -62.55 -24.73 -60.68
C GLU A 80 -62.42 -25.76 -59.54
N GLY A 81 -62.77 -27.02 -59.79
CA GLY A 81 -62.65 -28.11 -58.81
C GLY A 81 -61.20 -28.43 -58.41
N LYS A 82 -60.31 -28.51 -59.40
CA LYS A 82 -58.87 -28.75 -59.16
C LYS A 82 -58.19 -27.57 -58.47
N SER A 83 -58.57 -26.33 -58.81
CA SER A 83 -58.02 -25.13 -58.16
C SER A 83 -58.38 -25.07 -56.67
N ARG A 84 -59.64 -25.37 -56.31
CA ARG A 84 -60.07 -25.42 -54.91
C ARG A 84 -59.38 -26.52 -54.09
N GLN A 85 -59.11 -27.66 -54.71
CA GLN A 85 -58.47 -28.79 -54.02
C GLN A 85 -56.97 -28.56 -53.82
N ASN A 86 -56.28 -27.96 -54.80
CA ASN A 86 -54.90 -27.51 -54.65
C ASN A 86 -54.77 -26.39 -53.61
N GLU A 87 -55.69 -25.42 -53.57
CA GLU A 87 -55.68 -24.37 -52.53
C GLU A 87 -55.84 -24.93 -51.12
N LYS A 88 -56.72 -25.93 -50.93
CA LYS A 88 -56.88 -26.57 -49.61
C LYS A 88 -55.62 -27.32 -49.19
N HIS A 89 -55.05 -28.11 -50.10
CA HIS A 89 -53.84 -28.88 -49.81
C HIS A 89 -52.61 -27.98 -49.59
N LEU A 90 -52.55 -26.83 -50.27
CA LEU A 90 -51.52 -25.82 -50.05
C LEU A 90 -51.66 -25.17 -48.67
N LYS A 91 -52.89 -24.83 -48.25
CA LYS A 91 -53.16 -24.31 -46.90
C LYS A 91 -52.81 -25.30 -45.80
N GLU A 92 -53.18 -26.58 -45.96
CA GLU A 92 -52.81 -27.63 -45.00
C GLU A 92 -51.29 -27.83 -44.92
N GLN A 93 -50.59 -27.74 -46.05
CA GLN A 93 -49.12 -27.80 -46.10
C GLN A 93 -48.47 -26.57 -45.45
N GLU A 94 -49.04 -25.37 -45.64
CA GLU A 94 -48.60 -24.13 -45.00
C GLU A 94 -48.83 -24.17 -43.49
N ASP A 95 -49.97 -24.67 -43.02
CA ASP A 95 -50.28 -24.83 -41.60
C ASP A 95 -49.35 -25.85 -40.92
N MET A 96 -49.08 -27.00 -41.57
CA MET A 96 -48.11 -27.99 -41.06
C MET A 96 -46.69 -27.43 -41.01
N LYS A 97 -46.30 -26.62 -42.01
CA LYS A 97 -45.00 -25.95 -42.02
C LYS A 97 -44.91 -24.93 -40.90
N MET A 98 -45.97 -24.15 -40.68
CA MET A 98 -46.04 -23.17 -39.59
C MET A 98 -45.95 -23.85 -38.21
N GLN A 99 -46.55 -25.03 -38.04
CA GLN A 99 -46.41 -25.84 -36.82
C GLN A 99 -44.99 -26.40 -36.62
N MET A 100 -44.35 -26.88 -37.68
CA MET A 100 -42.97 -27.38 -37.62
C MET A 100 -41.97 -26.26 -37.34
N ASP A 101 -42.16 -25.08 -37.94
CA ASP A 101 -41.34 -23.90 -37.68
C ASP A 101 -41.54 -23.41 -36.24
N ALA A 102 -42.79 -23.35 -35.73
CA ALA A 102 -43.06 -23.00 -34.34
C ALA A 102 -42.46 -23.99 -33.32
N LEU A 103 -42.52 -25.30 -33.61
CA LEU A 103 -41.91 -26.34 -32.76
C LEU A 103 -40.37 -26.22 -32.75
N LYS A 104 -39.78 -25.91 -33.91
CA LYS A 104 -38.35 -25.72 -34.07
C LYS A 104 -37.86 -24.48 -33.30
N ASP A 105 -38.61 -23.38 -33.38
CA ASP A 105 -38.32 -22.15 -32.63
C ASP A 105 -38.39 -22.38 -31.12
N GLU A 106 -39.38 -23.14 -30.62
CA GLU A 106 -39.47 -23.51 -29.19
C GLU A 106 -38.29 -24.38 -28.74
N LEU A 107 -37.89 -25.36 -29.56
CA LEU A 107 -36.74 -26.23 -29.26
C LEU A 107 -35.42 -25.45 -29.27
N GLU A 108 -35.25 -24.53 -30.21
CA GLU A 108 -34.09 -23.62 -30.25
C GLU A 108 -34.08 -22.67 -29.05
N ALA A 109 -35.25 -22.17 -28.62
CA ALA A 109 -35.38 -21.36 -27.41
C ALA A 109 -35.05 -22.16 -26.14
N GLU A 110 -35.50 -23.41 -26.02
CA GLU A 110 -35.20 -24.28 -24.88
C GLU A 110 -33.71 -24.66 -24.84
N ARG A 111 -33.12 -24.98 -25.99
CA ARG A 111 -31.67 -25.22 -26.12
C ARG A 111 -30.88 -23.98 -25.73
N ASN A 112 -31.26 -22.80 -26.20
CA ASN A 112 -30.62 -21.54 -25.82
C ASN A 112 -30.77 -21.25 -24.32
N ARG A 113 -31.92 -21.54 -23.71
CA ARG A 113 -32.11 -21.41 -22.25
C ARG A 113 -31.21 -22.36 -21.47
N ASN A 114 -31.14 -23.64 -21.85
CA ASN A 114 -30.26 -24.60 -21.20
C ASN A 114 -28.79 -24.26 -21.40
N GLN A 115 -28.39 -23.82 -22.58
CA GLN A 115 -27.02 -23.43 -22.90
C GLN A 115 -26.60 -22.18 -22.12
N LYS A 116 -27.48 -21.18 -21.98
CA LYS A 116 -27.27 -20.01 -21.10
C LYS A 116 -27.17 -20.40 -19.62
N ARG A 117 -28.01 -21.33 -19.14
CA ARG A 117 -28.00 -21.79 -17.75
C ARG A 117 -26.73 -22.58 -17.41
N SER A 118 -26.26 -23.42 -18.33
CA SER A 118 -24.98 -24.13 -18.20
C SER A 118 -23.78 -23.20 -18.31
N ALA A 119 -23.83 -22.19 -19.19
CA ALA A 119 -22.79 -21.17 -19.30
C ALA A 119 -22.69 -20.33 -18.01
N ALA A 120 -23.82 -19.83 -17.50
CA ALA A 120 -23.87 -19.07 -16.25
C ALA A 120 -23.38 -19.89 -15.04
N ALA A 121 -23.77 -21.17 -14.95
CA ALA A 121 -23.27 -22.07 -13.90
C ALA A 121 -21.75 -22.33 -14.02
N GLY A 122 -21.22 -22.40 -15.24
CA GLY A 122 -19.78 -22.54 -15.49
C GLY A 122 -18.98 -21.27 -15.12
N GLU A 123 -19.55 -20.09 -15.41
CA GLU A 123 -18.97 -18.79 -15.03
C GLU A 123 -18.93 -18.63 -13.50
N GLU A 124 -20.04 -18.89 -12.80
CA GLU A 124 -20.09 -18.83 -11.32
C GLU A 124 -19.08 -19.79 -10.66
N TRP A 125 -18.93 -20.99 -11.21
CA TRP A 125 -17.96 -21.96 -10.71
C TRP A 125 -16.51 -21.51 -10.94
N SER A 126 -16.23 -20.95 -12.13
CA SER A 126 -14.93 -20.39 -12.47
C SER A 126 -14.55 -19.21 -11.57
N GLU A 127 -15.51 -18.31 -11.28
CA GLU A 127 -15.31 -17.21 -10.35
C GLU A 127 -15.08 -17.67 -8.91
N LYS A 128 -15.85 -18.67 -8.43
CA LYS A 128 -15.61 -19.28 -7.12
C LYS A 128 -14.22 -19.92 -7.05
N GLN A 129 -13.80 -20.62 -8.09
CA GLN A 129 -12.48 -21.24 -8.16
C GLN A 129 -11.37 -20.19 -8.13
N ARG A 130 -11.50 -19.11 -8.91
CA ARG A 130 -10.56 -17.97 -8.92
C ARG A 130 -10.51 -17.25 -7.57
N SER A 131 -11.66 -17.05 -6.92
CA SER A 131 -11.74 -16.43 -5.59
C SER A 131 -11.05 -17.28 -4.53
N LEU A 132 -11.26 -18.60 -4.55
CA LEU A 132 -10.60 -19.53 -3.62
C LEU A 132 -9.08 -19.58 -3.87
N GLU A 133 -8.66 -19.61 -5.13
CA GLU A 133 -7.24 -19.59 -5.48
C GLU A 133 -6.56 -18.28 -5.04
N ALA A 134 -7.21 -17.13 -5.25
CA ALA A 134 -6.71 -15.84 -4.78
C ALA A 134 -6.59 -15.79 -3.24
N LYS A 135 -7.57 -16.34 -2.50
CA LYS A 135 -7.51 -16.46 -1.04
C LYS A 135 -6.37 -17.38 -0.58
N LEU A 136 -6.20 -18.53 -1.23
CA LEU A 136 -5.11 -19.45 -0.94
C LEU A 136 -3.75 -18.81 -1.22
N GLN A 137 -3.60 -18.12 -2.35
CA GLN A 137 -2.39 -17.38 -2.69
C GLN A 137 -2.09 -16.28 -1.67
N ALA A 138 -3.09 -15.54 -1.21
CA ALA A 138 -2.93 -14.53 -0.15
C ALA A 138 -2.44 -15.17 1.17
N GLN A 139 -3.03 -16.30 1.58
CA GLN A 139 -2.55 -17.03 2.77
C GLN A 139 -1.14 -17.58 2.61
N ILE A 140 -0.79 -18.12 1.42
CA ILE A 140 0.58 -18.58 1.12
C ILE A 140 1.56 -17.40 1.18
N HIS A 141 1.17 -16.24 0.67
CA HIS A 141 2.00 -15.05 0.71
C HIS A 141 2.21 -14.57 2.15
N GLU A 142 1.13 -14.47 2.93
CA GLU A 142 1.17 -14.08 4.35
C GLU A 142 2.05 -15.04 5.16
N THR A 143 1.86 -16.35 5.01
CA THR A 143 2.68 -17.37 5.69
C THR A 143 4.15 -17.32 5.28
N LYS A 144 4.46 -17.05 4.00
CA LYS A 144 5.84 -16.84 3.55
C LYS A 144 6.48 -15.61 4.18
N LEU A 145 5.75 -14.50 4.28
CA LEU A 145 6.24 -13.29 4.93
C LEU A 145 6.53 -13.54 6.42
N LEU A 146 5.61 -14.21 7.11
CA LEU A 146 5.79 -14.59 8.51
C LEU A 146 6.99 -15.54 8.70
N SER A 147 7.15 -16.55 7.83
CA SER A 147 8.30 -17.47 7.87
C SER A 147 9.62 -16.73 7.67
N LYS A 148 9.68 -15.81 6.69
CA LYS A 148 10.87 -15.01 6.42
C LYS A 148 11.22 -14.11 7.61
N LYS A 149 10.22 -13.48 8.25
CA LYS A 149 10.42 -12.70 9.47
C LYS A 149 10.96 -13.57 10.60
N HIS A 150 10.39 -14.76 10.79
CA HIS A 150 10.84 -15.71 11.81
C HIS A 150 12.28 -16.18 11.58
N GLU A 151 12.66 -16.48 10.34
CA GLU A 151 14.04 -16.87 9.99
C GLU A 151 15.05 -15.78 10.34
N LEU A 152 14.72 -14.50 10.09
CA LEU A 152 15.56 -13.36 10.47
C LEU A 152 15.70 -13.24 12.00
N GLU A 153 14.60 -13.38 12.73
CA GLU A 153 14.61 -13.35 14.21
C GLU A 153 15.44 -14.49 14.79
N VAL A 154 15.35 -15.69 14.22
CA VAL A 154 16.16 -16.85 14.63
C VAL A 154 17.63 -16.61 14.33
N GLY A 155 17.96 -16.08 13.15
CA GLY A 155 19.33 -15.73 12.77
C GLY A 155 19.97 -14.73 13.74
N GLU A 156 19.25 -13.68 14.12
CA GLU A 156 19.72 -12.70 15.09
C GLU A 156 19.91 -13.28 16.48
N ARG A 157 18.99 -14.15 16.94
CA ARG A 157 19.15 -14.85 18.22
C ARG A 157 20.41 -15.71 18.25
N VAL A 158 20.70 -16.43 17.17
CA VAL A 158 21.92 -17.25 17.07
C VAL A 158 23.18 -16.38 17.18
N LEU A 159 23.21 -15.22 16.51
CA LEU A 159 24.33 -14.29 16.60
C LEU A 159 24.49 -13.71 18.01
N LEU A 160 23.37 -13.35 18.65
CA LEU A 160 23.37 -12.86 20.04
C LEU A 160 23.86 -13.94 21.02
N ASP A 161 23.45 -15.19 20.83
CA ASP A 161 23.89 -16.32 21.68
C ASP A 161 25.40 -16.58 21.54
N GLU A 162 25.94 -16.54 20.32
CA GLU A 162 27.39 -16.64 20.11
C GLU A 162 28.15 -15.49 20.80
N GLN A 163 27.66 -14.26 20.67
CA GLN A 163 28.25 -13.09 21.34
C GLN A 163 28.15 -13.21 22.86
N LEU A 164 27.05 -13.75 23.38
CA LEU A 164 26.82 -13.94 24.80
C LEU A 164 27.84 -14.92 25.41
N ILE A 165 28.05 -16.07 24.78
CA ILE A 165 29.01 -17.08 25.25
C ILE A 165 30.44 -16.51 25.28
N LYS A 166 30.83 -15.77 24.23
CA LYS A 166 32.14 -15.09 24.18
C LYS A 166 32.26 -14.07 25.32
N THR A 167 31.24 -13.24 25.49
CA THR A 167 31.24 -12.17 26.50
C THR A 167 31.26 -12.72 27.92
N LEU A 168 30.54 -13.81 28.20
CA LEU A 168 30.54 -14.47 29.52
C LEU A 168 31.95 -14.92 29.93
N SER A 169 32.73 -15.42 28.97
CA SER A 169 34.12 -15.83 29.20
C SER A 169 35.00 -14.62 29.56
N LEU A 170 34.86 -13.52 28.82
CA LEU A 170 35.59 -12.27 29.08
C LEU A 170 35.20 -11.63 30.42
N VAL A 171 33.93 -11.69 30.80
CA VAL A 171 33.43 -11.19 32.11
C VAL A 171 34.03 -11.98 33.27
N HIS A 172 34.14 -13.29 33.13
CA HIS A 172 34.79 -14.14 34.15
C HIS A 172 36.27 -13.79 34.29
N GLU A 173 36.97 -13.60 33.17
CA GLU A 173 38.37 -13.19 33.14
C GLU A 173 38.58 -11.83 33.80
N ALA A 174 37.84 -10.80 33.37
CA ALA A 174 37.93 -9.44 33.93
C ALA A 174 37.67 -9.41 35.44
N THR A 175 36.69 -10.19 35.90
CA THR A 175 36.38 -10.32 37.33
C THR A 175 37.52 -11.01 38.09
N THR A 176 38.19 -11.97 37.47
CA THR A 176 39.35 -12.67 38.06
C THR A 176 40.54 -11.72 38.18
N ILE A 177 40.88 -11.01 37.10
CA ILE A 177 41.94 -10.00 37.10
C ILE A 177 41.67 -8.92 38.16
N SER A 178 40.43 -8.43 38.27
CA SER A 178 40.05 -7.44 39.27
C SER A 178 40.29 -7.91 40.72
N LYS A 179 40.05 -9.20 40.99
CA LYS A 179 40.29 -9.82 42.29
C LYS A 179 41.78 -9.95 42.59
N GLU A 180 42.57 -10.40 41.61
CA GLU A 180 44.03 -10.56 41.74
C GLU A 180 44.74 -9.23 41.96
N LEU A 181 44.31 -8.18 41.25
CA LEU A 181 44.83 -6.82 41.41
C LEU A 181 44.28 -6.07 42.64
N GLY A 182 43.37 -6.67 43.42
CA GLY A 182 42.79 -6.06 44.62
C GLY A 182 41.87 -4.87 44.35
N LYS A 183 41.38 -4.70 43.11
CA LYS A 183 40.49 -3.59 42.72
C LYS A 183 39.06 -3.78 43.21
N GLY A 184 38.64 -5.05 43.40
CA GLY A 184 37.36 -5.38 44.01
C GLY A 184 36.14 -4.99 43.18
N MET A 185 36.21 -5.17 41.86
CA MET A 185 35.09 -4.99 40.94
C MET A 185 34.58 -6.34 40.45
N ARG A 186 33.25 -6.45 40.27
CA ARG A 186 32.60 -7.59 39.65
C ARG A 186 31.84 -7.15 38.42
N PHE A 187 32.04 -7.88 37.33
CA PHE A 187 31.35 -7.66 36.08
C PHE A 187 30.25 -8.72 35.93
N ALA A 188 29.08 -8.32 35.41
CA ALA A 188 27.96 -9.22 35.15
C ALA A 188 27.33 -8.89 33.80
N VAL A 189 27.01 -9.91 33.01
CA VAL A 189 26.34 -9.70 31.71
C VAL A 189 24.85 -9.41 31.93
N LYS A 190 24.34 -8.43 31.18
CA LYS A 190 22.92 -8.08 31.11
C LYS A 190 22.50 -7.92 29.65
N LEU A 191 21.31 -8.43 29.32
CA LEU A 191 20.66 -8.17 28.05
C LEU A 191 19.79 -6.92 28.22
N VAL A 192 20.00 -5.93 27.36
CA VAL A 192 19.25 -4.67 27.34
C VAL A 192 18.51 -4.61 26.02
N THR A 193 17.21 -4.37 26.08
CA THR A 193 16.40 -4.19 24.88
C THR A 193 16.28 -2.69 24.59
N ARG A 194 16.72 -2.27 23.41
CA ARG A 194 16.54 -0.91 22.88
C ARG A 194 15.60 -0.94 21.69
N SER A 195 14.81 0.11 21.51
CA SER A 195 14.10 0.38 20.27
C SER A 195 15.11 0.87 19.23
N ASN A 196 15.24 0.16 18.11
CA ASN A 196 16.00 0.65 16.97
C ASN A 196 15.02 1.30 15.99
N GLU A 197 15.10 2.62 15.86
CA GLU A 197 14.12 3.42 15.11
C GLU A 197 14.62 3.87 13.73
N GLY A 198 15.79 3.40 13.27
CA GLY A 198 16.23 3.64 11.88
C GLY A 198 15.39 2.93 10.81
N CYS A 199 14.37 2.17 11.19
CA CYS A 199 13.44 1.49 10.31
C CYS A 199 12.05 1.63 10.93
N GLY A 200 11.09 2.23 10.21
CA GLY A 200 9.77 2.70 10.68
C GLY A 200 8.81 1.68 11.29
N GLN A 201 9.31 0.57 11.82
CA GLN A 201 8.59 -0.33 12.71
C GLN A 201 9.43 -0.44 13.97
N GLY A 202 8.95 0.08 15.09
CA GLY A 202 9.62 0.12 16.41
C GLY A 202 10.14 -1.25 16.88
N ARG A 203 11.24 -1.68 16.26
CA ARG A 203 11.80 -3.01 16.38
C ARG A 203 12.70 -2.99 17.60
N LEU A 204 12.37 -3.86 18.54
CA LEU A 204 13.15 -4.07 19.74
C LEU A 204 14.39 -4.87 19.38
N VAL A 205 15.56 -4.24 19.45
CA VAL A 205 16.87 -4.89 19.32
C VAL A 205 17.39 -5.19 20.72
N THR A 206 17.77 -6.44 20.94
CA THR A 206 18.40 -6.84 22.21
C THR A 206 19.91 -6.77 22.04
N GLU A 207 20.55 -6.01 22.90
CA GLU A 207 22.00 -5.81 22.93
C GLU A 207 22.58 -6.33 24.24
N ILE A 208 23.85 -6.71 24.21
CA ILE A 208 24.60 -7.13 25.40
C ILE A 208 25.23 -5.90 26.05
N ALA A 209 25.02 -5.74 27.35
CA ALA A 209 25.65 -4.73 28.18
C ALA A 209 26.25 -5.36 29.45
N ILE A 210 27.23 -4.68 30.04
CA ILE A 210 27.95 -5.18 31.22
C ILE A 210 27.61 -4.32 32.42
N LEU A 211 27.06 -4.95 33.46
CA LEU A 211 26.79 -4.34 34.74
C LEU A 211 28.05 -4.44 35.61
N VAL A 212 28.52 -3.29 36.09
CA VAL A 212 29.71 -3.16 36.93
C VAL A 212 29.30 -2.96 38.38
N HIS A 213 29.78 -3.84 39.25
CA HIS A 213 29.57 -3.79 40.69
C HIS A 213 30.88 -3.48 41.40
N HIS A 214 30.86 -2.52 42.33
CA HIS A 214 31.97 -2.27 43.24
C HIS A 214 31.72 -3.05 44.55
N ASP A 215 32.56 -4.03 44.85
CA ASP A 215 32.42 -4.91 46.02
C ASP A 215 33.16 -4.37 47.27
N GLN A 216 33.83 -3.21 47.19
CA GLN A 216 34.64 -2.66 48.30
C GLN A 216 33.92 -1.56 49.10
N PRO A 217 33.46 -1.83 50.33
CA PRO A 217 33.05 -0.81 51.31
C PRO A 217 34.21 -0.19 52.11
N ASN A 218 35.47 -0.62 51.89
CA ASN A 218 36.56 -0.40 52.85
C ASN A 218 37.78 0.37 52.32
N SER A 219 37.75 0.98 51.13
CA SER A 219 38.82 1.91 50.74
C SER A 219 38.55 3.26 51.39
N SER A 220 39.55 3.84 52.04
CA SER A 220 39.55 5.12 52.75
C SER A 220 39.37 6.35 51.86
N LEU A 221 38.70 6.19 50.71
CA LEU A 221 38.21 7.28 49.88
C LEU A 221 36.85 7.74 50.45
N PRO A 222 36.61 9.06 50.55
CA PRO A 222 35.44 9.58 51.22
C PRO A 222 34.15 9.02 50.61
N GLN A 223 33.31 8.49 51.51
CA GLN A 223 31.97 7.93 51.33
C GLN A 223 30.93 8.97 50.85
N LYS A 224 31.32 9.84 49.91
CA LYS A 224 30.44 10.75 49.18
C LYS A 224 30.26 10.35 47.72
N VAL A 225 31.06 9.43 47.21
CA VAL A 225 31.12 9.06 45.78
C VAL A 225 30.69 7.61 45.51
N THR A 226 30.66 6.75 46.54
CA THR A 226 30.38 5.31 46.40
C THR A 226 29.01 4.92 46.92
N GLY A 227 27.98 5.66 46.50
CA GLY A 227 26.59 5.27 46.74
C GLY A 227 26.19 4.10 45.85
N GLY A 228 26.73 2.89 46.08
CA GLY A 228 26.23 1.62 45.51
C GLY A 228 25.87 1.63 44.01
N SER A 229 26.51 2.49 43.22
CA SER A 229 26.07 2.75 41.87
C SER A 229 26.51 1.63 40.95
N HIS A 230 25.53 0.95 40.36
CA HIS A 230 25.81 -0.05 39.35
C HIS A 230 25.85 0.66 38.00
N VAL A 231 27.02 0.72 37.39
CA VAL A 231 27.23 1.37 36.09
C VAL A 231 27.06 0.33 34.98
N MET A 232 26.41 0.73 33.89
CA MET A 232 26.22 -0.11 32.71
C MET A 232 27.21 0.29 31.61
N TRP A 233 28.04 -0.64 31.16
CA TRP A 233 28.96 -0.44 30.03
C TRP A 233 28.42 -1.09 28.78
N SER A 234 28.65 -0.44 27.63
CA SER A 234 28.45 -1.07 26.33
C SER A 234 29.43 -2.22 26.14
N LEU A 235 29.04 -3.22 25.34
CA LEU A 235 29.93 -4.34 25.00
C LEU A 235 31.26 -3.85 24.41
N THR A 236 31.22 -2.83 23.54
CA THR A 236 32.41 -2.24 22.94
C THR A 236 33.34 -1.63 23.97
N LYS A 237 32.81 -0.83 24.91
CA LYS A 237 33.59 -0.22 26.01
C LYS A 237 34.25 -1.30 26.86
N PHE A 238 33.49 -2.33 27.22
CA PHE A 238 34.00 -3.45 28.01
C PHE A 238 35.10 -4.21 27.28
N ASN A 239 34.91 -4.56 26.01
CA ASN A 239 35.93 -5.25 25.22
C ASN A 239 37.25 -4.48 25.21
N ASN A 240 37.22 -3.18 24.95
CA ASN A 240 38.41 -2.32 24.97
C ASN A 240 39.09 -2.33 26.35
N ARG A 241 38.32 -2.22 27.43
CA ARG A 241 38.86 -2.25 28.79
C ARG A 241 39.44 -3.59 29.20
N VAL A 242 38.86 -4.72 28.77
CA VAL A 242 39.41 -6.06 29.07
C VAL A 242 40.83 -6.20 28.52
N TYR A 243 41.14 -5.63 27.35
CA TYR A 243 42.51 -5.64 26.83
C TYR A 243 43.48 -4.88 27.72
N LEU A 244 43.09 -3.69 28.20
CA LEU A 244 43.90 -2.92 29.14
C LEU A 244 44.06 -3.63 30.49
N MET A 245 43.01 -4.29 30.99
CA MET A 245 43.08 -5.10 32.22
C MET A 245 44.08 -6.25 32.09
N ARG A 246 44.12 -6.93 30.94
CA ARG A 246 45.10 -7.98 30.65
C ARG A 246 46.52 -7.44 30.64
N GLU A 247 46.75 -6.31 29.97
CA GLU A 247 48.06 -5.67 29.90
C GLU A 247 48.54 -5.23 31.29
N MET A 248 47.68 -4.56 32.05
CA MET A 248 47.95 -4.19 33.45
C MET A 248 48.33 -5.40 34.29
N HIS A 249 47.57 -6.50 34.18
CA HIS A 249 47.85 -7.73 34.93
C HIS A 249 49.20 -8.34 34.53
N GLN A 250 49.48 -8.42 33.22
CA GLN A 250 50.74 -8.96 32.73
C GLN A 250 51.95 -8.15 33.21
N GLN A 251 51.86 -6.81 33.16
CA GLN A 251 52.92 -5.95 33.68
C GLN A 251 53.08 -6.11 35.19
N TRP A 252 51.98 -6.17 35.94
CA TRP A 252 51.97 -6.36 37.39
C TRP A 252 52.67 -7.67 37.79
N VAL A 253 52.33 -8.79 37.15
CA VAL A 253 53.00 -10.09 37.37
C VAL A 253 54.49 -9.99 37.03
N SER A 254 54.83 -9.43 35.87
CA SER A 254 56.23 -9.37 35.39
C SER A 254 57.12 -8.48 36.25
N ARG A 255 56.54 -7.48 36.93
CA ARG A 255 57.27 -6.51 37.76
C ARG A 255 57.19 -6.82 39.26
N GLY A 256 56.86 -8.06 39.62
CA GLY A 256 56.90 -8.54 41.00
C GLY A 256 55.70 -8.08 41.84
N GLN A 257 54.51 -8.02 41.23
CA GLN A 257 53.25 -7.67 41.86
C GLN A 257 53.21 -6.24 42.44
N ASP A 258 53.88 -5.30 41.76
CA ASP A 258 53.97 -3.91 42.17
C ASP A 258 53.40 -2.98 41.08
N LEU A 259 52.20 -2.44 41.34
CA LEU A 259 51.50 -1.52 40.44
C LEU A 259 52.26 -0.19 40.23
N GLN A 260 53.12 0.22 41.17
CA GLN A 260 53.87 1.48 41.03
C GLN A 260 54.98 1.39 39.98
N LYS A 261 55.35 0.17 39.58
CA LYS A 261 56.39 -0.08 38.56
C LYS A 261 55.83 -0.26 37.17
N THR A 262 54.51 -0.28 36.99
CA THR A 262 53.87 -0.45 35.69
C THR A 262 53.55 0.91 35.06
N ASP A 263 53.20 0.88 33.77
CA ASP A 263 52.74 2.08 33.06
C ASP A 263 51.35 2.55 33.57
N PHE A 264 50.72 1.77 34.45
CA PHE A 264 49.41 2.04 35.06
C PHE A 264 49.51 2.55 36.51
N SER A 265 50.61 3.22 36.83
CA SER A 265 50.87 3.72 38.20
C SER A 265 49.99 4.91 38.57
N LEU A 266 49.48 5.65 37.58
CA LEU A 266 48.60 6.81 37.77
C LEU A 266 47.13 6.38 37.75
N PRO A 267 46.24 7.02 38.54
CA PRO A 267 44.81 6.71 38.57
C PRO A 267 44.08 6.92 37.24
N GLU A 268 44.58 7.81 36.39
CA GLU A 268 44.04 8.12 35.07
C GLU A 268 44.27 7.02 34.03
N ASP A 269 45.30 6.19 34.23
CA ASP A 269 45.61 5.05 33.38
C ASP A 269 44.89 3.76 33.84
N ASP A 270 44.18 3.79 34.98
CA ASP A 270 43.54 2.62 35.55
C ASP A 270 42.31 2.15 34.73
N PRO A 271 42.34 0.99 34.05
CA PRO A 271 41.22 0.51 33.23
C PRO A 271 40.02 0.05 34.07
N PHE A 272 40.17 -0.03 35.39
CA PHE A 272 39.09 -0.29 36.35
C PHE A 272 38.41 1.01 36.81
N PHE A 273 39.06 2.16 36.65
CA PHE A 273 38.47 3.44 36.96
C PHE A 273 37.65 3.94 35.76
N ASP A 274 36.42 4.39 36.03
CA ASP A 274 35.57 5.01 35.02
C ASP A 274 35.29 6.44 35.44
N HIS A 275 35.53 7.39 34.53
CA HIS A 275 34.98 8.73 34.67
C HIS A 275 33.45 8.60 34.65
N ILE A 276 32.75 9.37 35.48
CA ILE A 276 31.28 9.30 35.55
C ILE A 276 30.73 9.89 34.24
N GLU A 277 30.49 9.01 33.27
CA GLU A 277 29.82 9.34 32.02
C GLU A 277 28.33 9.54 32.23
N ASP A 278 27.69 10.13 31.23
CA ASP A 278 26.25 10.30 31.20
C ASP A 278 25.54 8.95 31.32
N GLN A 279 24.59 8.87 32.24
CA GLN A 279 23.82 7.67 32.54
C GLN A 279 22.40 7.80 32.04
N LEU A 280 21.94 6.80 31.28
CA LEU A 280 20.52 6.67 30.90
C LEU A 280 19.71 6.27 32.14
N VAL A 281 18.75 7.12 32.51
CA VAL A 281 17.82 6.86 33.62
C VAL A 281 16.68 5.96 33.15
N GLY A 282 16.12 6.26 31.99
CA GLY A 282 15.03 5.50 31.40
C GLY A 282 14.52 6.14 30.12
N THR A 283 13.65 5.40 29.44
CA THR A 283 12.98 5.85 28.21
C THR A 283 11.50 6.04 28.46
N ALA A 284 10.93 7.09 27.88
CA ALA A 284 9.50 7.37 27.87
C ALA A 284 9.00 7.29 26.43
N ARG A 285 7.87 6.64 26.19
CA ARG A 285 7.30 6.39 24.86
C ARG A 285 5.94 7.05 24.73
N ILE A 286 5.76 7.88 23.69
CA ILE A 286 4.50 8.60 23.43
C ILE A 286 4.00 8.25 22.03
N GLN A 287 2.79 7.70 21.95
CA GLN A 287 2.17 7.31 20.68
C GLN A 287 1.67 8.54 19.93
N LEU A 288 1.87 8.59 18.60
CA LEU A 288 1.52 9.76 17.79
C LEU A 288 0.10 9.72 17.20
N GLU A 289 -0.70 8.72 17.55
CA GLU A 289 -2.04 8.52 16.98
C GLU A 289 -2.96 9.73 17.17
N ALA A 290 -2.81 10.51 18.23
CA ALA A 290 -3.58 11.75 18.41
C ALA A 290 -3.16 12.86 17.43
N VAL A 291 -1.87 12.96 17.09
CA VAL A 291 -1.35 13.94 16.13
C VAL A 291 -1.91 13.68 14.73
N ARG A 292 -2.23 12.42 14.40
CA ARG A 292 -2.92 12.04 13.16
C ARG A 292 -4.23 12.80 12.96
N TYR A 293 -4.95 13.03 14.04
CA TYR A 293 -6.22 13.76 14.07
C TYR A 293 -6.06 15.22 14.49
N LEU A 294 -4.83 15.76 14.38
CA LEU A 294 -4.50 17.14 14.74
C LEU A 294 -4.85 17.50 16.19
N LEU A 295 -4.82 16.52 17.09
CA LEU A 295 -5.07 16.69 18.52
C LEU A 295 -3.77 16.88 19.28
N ASP A 296 -3.81 17.80 20.25
CA ASP A 296 -2.71 18.05 21.18
C ASP A 296 -2.50 16.83 22.11
N ILE A 297 -1.24 16.47 22.33
CA ILE A 297 -0.87 15.43 23.31
C ILE A 297 -0.27 16.09 24.53
N ASP A 298 -0.99 16.08 25.65
CA ASP A 298 -0.50 16.52 26.97
C ASP A 298 -0.48 15.32 27.93
N GLU A 299 0.66 14.64 28.02
CA GLU A 299 0.78 13.39 28.79
C GLU A 299 1.97 13.37 29.75
N ALA A 300 1.76 12.67 30.87
CA ALA A 300 2.81 12.28 31.81
C ALA A 300 3.15 10.80 31.59
N THR A 301 4.27 10.55 30.93
CA THR A 301 4.67 9.23 30.45
C THR A 301 5.70 8.60 31.38
N PRO A 302 5.56 7.33 31.79
CA PRO A 302 6.51 6.70 32.69
C PRO A 302 7.89 6.54 32.03
N LEU A 303 8.94 6.90 32.77
CA LEU A 303 10.32 6.59 32.44
C LEU A 303 10.61 5.16 32.87
N VAL A 304 10.94 4.29 31.92
CA VAL A 304 11.19 2.87 32.17
C VAL A 304 12.67 2.57 31.99
N ASP A 305 13.28 1.91 32.97
CA ASP A 305 14.68 1.48 32.89
C ASP A 305 14.85 0.19 32.06
N TYR A 306 16.10 -0.23 31.89
CA TYR A 306 16.45 -1.48 31.20
C TYR A 306 15.90 -2.76 31.86
N LYS A 307 15.40 -2.69 33.10
CA LYS A 307 14.76 -3.81 33.82
C LYS A 307 13.24 -3.77 33.70
N GLY A 308 12.67 -2.81 32.96
CA GLY A 308 11.24 -2.60 32.89
C GLY A 308 10.65 -1.93 34.15
N GLN A 309 11.48 -1.39 35.03
CA GLN A 309 11.04 -0.70 36.25
C GLN A 309 10.82 0.78 35.97
N ARG A 310 9.76 1.33 36.57
CA ARG A 310 9.45 2.76 36.48
C ARG A 310 10.40 3.56 37.37
N GLN A 311 11.14 4.50 36.78
CA GLN A 311 12.07 5.39 37.45
C GLN A 311 11.52 6.82 37.65
N GLY A 312 10.32 7.10 37.17
CA GLY A 312 9.67 8.40 37.27
C GLY A 312 8.69 8.61 36.13
N ASP A 313 8.28 9.85 35.91
CA ASP A 313 7.42 10.28 34.81
C ASP A 313 8.04 11.49 34.09
N LEU A 314 7.98 11.49 32.77
CA LEU A 314 8.35 12.62 31.93
C LEU A 314 7.07 13.32 31.44
N LEU A 315 6.96 14.62 31.66
CA LEU A 315 5.83 15.42 31.18
C LEU A 315 6.20 16.04 29.84
N VAL A 316 5.51 15.61 28.80
CA VAL A 316 5.69 16.07 27.42
C VAL A 316 4.38 16.70 26.94
N ASN A 317 4.51 17.65 26.03
CA ASN A 317 3.41 18.25 25.28
C ASN A 317 3.76 18.19 23.80
N ILE A 318 2.83 17.80 22.92
CA ILE A 318 3.03 17.81 21.47
C ILE A 318 1.89 18.60 20.81
N GLU A 319 2.25 19.80 20.38
CA GLU A 319 1.50 20.85 19.67
C GLU A 319 1.44 20.71 18.14
N PRO A 320 0.44 20.13 17.44
CA PRO A 320 0.34 20.33 15.99
C PRO A 320 -0.11 21.76 15.64
N GLU A 321 0.67 22.45 14.83
CA GLU A 321 0.41 23.80 14.33
C GLU A 321 0.47 23.80 12.79
N CYS A 322 -0.49 24.44 12.12
CA CYS A 322 -0.46 24.62 10.67
C CYS A 322 -0.71 26.09 10.33
N ASP A 323 0.11 26.68 9.47
CA ASP A 323 -0.02 28.09 9.06
C ASP A 323 -1.07 28.30 7.97
N VAL A 324 -1.49 27.22 7.29
CA VAL A 324 -2.22 27.29 6.01
C VAL A 324 -3.75 27.32 6.22
N ALA A 325 -4.24 26.75 7.31
CA ALA A 325 -5.66 26.64 7.63
C ALA A 325 -5.89 26.59 9.16
N ASP A 326 -7.05 27.08 9.61
CA ASP A 326 -7.47 26.90 11.00
C ASP A 326 -7.67 25.41 11.28
N LEU A 327 -6.81 24.83 12.12
CA LEU A 327 -6.84 23.42 12.51
C LEU A 327 -8.22 22.96 13.01
N SER A 328 -9.03 23.86 13.58
CA SER A 328 -10.41 23.57 14.00
C SER A 328 -11.37 23.18 12.86
N THR A 329 -10.97 23.38 11.60
CA THR A 329 -11.76 23.00 10.42
C THR A 329 -11.31 21.68 9.80
N LEU A 330 -10.18 21.14 10.25
CA LEU A 330 -9.55 19.93 9.73
C LEU A 330 -9.65 18.84 10.79
N GLU A 331 -9.99 17.62 10.37
CA GLU A 331 -10.18 16.49 11.29
C GLU A 331 -9.04 15.46 11.17
N ASP A 332 -8.33 15.45 10.04
CA ASP A 332 -7.30 14.46 9.76
C ASP A 332 -6.09 15.11 9.03
N LEU A 333 -4.87 14.67 9.35
CA LEU A 333 -3.66 14.95 8.58
C LEU A 333 -3.80 14.64 7.08
N GLU A 334 -4.68 13.72 6.67
CA GLU A 334 -4.99 13.45 5.26
C GLU A 334 -5.44 14.70 4.50
N ASP A 335 -6.17 15.59 5.17
CA ASP A 335 -6.66 16.84 4.57
C ASP A 335 -5.51 17.84 4.30
N LEU A 336 -4.37 17.64 4.95
CA LEU A 336 -3.16 18.44 4.82
C LEU A 336 -2.11 17.80 3.91
N GLN A 337 -2.44 16.73 3.16
CA GLN A 337 -1.47 16.04 2.32
C GLN A 337 -0.78 16.99 1.33
N GLY A 338 0.55 17.04 1.38
CA GLY A 338 1.41 17.93 0.59
C GLY A 338 1.62 19.33 1.17
N GLN A 339 1.00 19.67 2.30
CA GLN A 339 1.22 20.93 3.01
C GLN A 339 2.24 20.78 4.15
N PRO A 340 2.90 21.87 4.59
CA PRO A 340 3.76 21.85 5.76
C PRO A 340 2.92 21.84 7.05
N ILE A 341 3.36 21.04 8.02
CA ILE A 341 2.87 21.04 9.40
C ILE A 341 4.04 21.27 10.36
N LYS A 342 3.79 22.04 11.41
CA LYS A 342 4.73 22.27 12.50
C LYS A 342 4.30 21.43 13.71
N LEU A 343 5.24 20.75 14.33
CA LEU A 343 5.03 20.00 15.56
C LEU A 343 5.92 20.60 16.64
N LYS A 344 5.25 21.16 17.65
CA LYS A 344 5.90 21.79 18.79
C LYS A 344 5.96 20.82 19.96
N ILE A 345 7.12 20.21 20.15
CA ILE A 345 7.38 19.24 21.21
C ILE A 345 7.96 19.99 22.41
N SER A 346 7.20 20.06 23.51
CA SER A 346 7.62 20.72 24.75
C SER A 346 7.86 19.73 25.88
N LEU A 347 9.10 19.66 26.36
CA LEU A 347 9.52 18.91 27.54
C LEU A 347 9.39 19.81 28.78
N ARG A 348 8.39 19.56 29.62
CA ARG A 348 8.09 20.44 30.77
C ARG A 348 8.93 20.08 31.99
N SER A 349 8.83 18.85 32.47
CA SER A 349 9.49 18.41 33.71
C SER A 349 9.59 16.90 33.79
N ALA A 350 10.55 16.40 34.55
CA ALA A 350 10.52 15.02 35.04
C ALA A 350 9.99 15.00 36.48
N ARG A 351 9.31 13.93 36.89
CA ARG A 351 8.74 13.75 38.23
C ARG A 351 9.11 12.40 38.82
N GLY A 352 9.33 12.38 40.13
CA GLY A 352 9.54 11.15 40.90
C GLY A 352 10.83 10.42 40.56
N LEU A 353 11.88 11.14 40.14
CA LEU A 353 13.18 10.53 39.85
C LEU A 353 13.78 9.88 41.11
N PRO A 354 14.58 8.80 40.97
CA PRO A 354 15.11 8.07 42.11
C PRO A 354 16.18 8.90 42.81
N GLN A 355 16.10 8.97 44.14
CA GLN A 355 17.05 9.76 44.97
C GLN A 355 18.52 9.35 44.75
N GLY A 356 18.77 8.07 44.44
CA GLY A 356 20.12 7.58 44.15
C GLY A 356 20.76 8.27 42.95
N ILE A 357 19.98 8.54 41.90
CA ILE A 357 20.45 9.20 40.67
C ILE A 357 20.65 10.69 40.92
N VAL A 358 19.67 11.33 41.58
CA VAL A 358 19.75 12.75 41.95
C VAL A 358 20.94 13.05 42.86
N ALA A 359 21.33 12.12 43.73
CA ALA A 359 22.48 12.30 44.60
C ALA A 359 23.84 12.17 43.90
N GLN A 360 23.88 11.54 42.71
CA GLN A 360 25.12 11.20 42.00
C GLN A 360 25.36 12.08 40.76
N SER A 361 24.30 12.66 40.21
CA SER A 361 24.34 13.48 39.00
C SER A 361 24.00 14.93 39.32
N LYS A 362 24.55 15.85 38.53
CA LYS A 362 24.35 17.30 38.71
C LYS A 362 23.45 17.91 37.64
N SER A 363 23.37 17.27 36.48
CA SER A 363 22.55 17.74 35.37
C SER A 363 21.82 16.59 34.69
N LEU A 364 20.80 16.94 33.91
CA LEU A 364 20.02 16.02 33.10
C LEU A 364 19.72 16.63 31.74
N TYR A 365 19.52 15.79 30.74
CA TYR A 365 19.03 16.22 29.43
C TYR A 365 18.20 15.09 28.81
N VAL A 366 17.43 15.42 27.78
CA VAL A 366 16.57 14.47 27.06
C VAL A 366 17.01 14.39 25.62
N LYS A 367 17.08 13.17 25.09
CA LYS A 367 17.38 12.88 23.68
C LYS A 367 16.20 12.21 23.03
N PHE A 368 15.87 12.58 21.81
CA PHE A 368 14.82 11.91 21.04
C PHE A 368 15.09 12.06 19.55
N ASN A 369 14.55 11.14 18.76
CA ASN A 369 14.53 11.26 17.31
C ASN A 369 13.10 11.50 16.82
N PHE A 370 12.96 12.09 15.63
CA PHE A 370 11.68 12.32 15.01
C PHE A 370 11.69 12.01 13.52
N PHE A 371 10.79 11.11 13.12
CA PHE A 371 10.52 10.75 11.73
C PHE A 371 11.79 10.39 10.92
N VAL A 372 12.07 11.09 9.83
CA VAL A 372 13.17 10.80 8.88
C VAL A 372 14.49 11.43 9.33
N ASN A 373 14.49 12.24 10.39
CA ASN A 373 15.72 12.88 10.85
C ASN A 373 16.73 11.82 11.32
N PRO A 374 17.95 11.79 10.78
CA PRO A 374 18.98 10.83 11.20
C PRO A 374 19.66 11.28 12.50
N ASP A 375 19.62 12.58 12.79
CA ASP A 375 20.29 13.20 13.92
C ASP A 375 19.37 13.25 15.14
N MET A 376 19.89 12.79 16.28
CA MET A 376 19.14 12.78 17.52
C MET A 376 19.09 14.19 18.13
N ILE A 377 17.88 14.70 18.35
CA ILE A 377 17.65 16.00 18.96
C ILE A 377 17.95 15.89 20.46
N CYS A 378 18.76 16.82 20.97
CA CYS A 378 19.20 16.83 22.37
C CYS A 378 18.76 18.13 23.05
N SER A 379 18.06 18.02 24.17
CA SER A 379 17.75 19.19 24.99
C SER A 379 19.03 19.75 25.65
N PRO A 380 19.05 21.04 26.00
CA PRO A 380 20.08 21.59 26.86
C PRO A 380 20.16 20.85 28.21
N SER A 381 21.36 20.78 28.77
CA SER A 381 21.57 20.27 30.12
C SER A 381 20.88 21.17 31.14
N THR A 382 20.03 20.55 31.95
CA THR A 382 19.21 21.16 33.00
C THR A 382 19.74 20.75 34.37
N ALA A 383 19.76 21.65 35.35
CA ALA A 383 20.25 21.34 36.69
C ALA A 383 19.35 20.31 37.39
N LEU A 384 19.96 19.29 37.99
CA LEU A 384 19.26 18.22 38.69
C LEU A 384 19.29 18.49 40.21
N ASP A 385 18.50 19.48 40.64
CA ASP A 385 18.49 19.93 42.05
C ASP A 385 17.48 19.16 42.93
N SER A 386 16.59 18.38 42.32
CA SER A 386 15.44 17.76 42.96
C SER A 386 15.01 16.49 42.23
N ILE A 387 14.19 15.66 42.90
CA ILE A 387 13.49 14.51 42.31
C ILE A 387 12.46 14.92 41.23
N ASN A 388 12.09 16.21 41.17
CA ASN A 388 11.15 16.77 40.20
C ASN A 388 11.77 17.96 39.44
N PRO A 389 12.77 17.74 38.58
CA PRO A 389 13.45 18.82 37.87
C PRO A 389 12.58 19.41 36.74
N HIS A 390 12.71 20.72 36.52
CA HIS A 390 12.03 21.45 35.45
C HIS A 390 12.94 21.60 34.23
N ILE A 391 12.52 21.07 33.09
CA ILE A 391 13.31 21.06 31.85
C ILE A 391 12.98 22.30 31.01
N ASN A 392 11.68 22.59 30.84
CA ASN A 392 11.15 23.75 30.09
C ASN A 392 11.84 23.97 28.73
N TYR A 393 11.93 22.92 27.93
CA TYR A 393 12.51 22.94 26.60
C TYR A 393 11.44 22.72 25.54
N THR A 394 11.50 23.46 24.44
CA THR A 394 10.54 23.33 23.34
C THR A 394 11.30 23.28 22.03
N GLU A 395 11.04 22.25 21.24
CA GLU A 395 11.54 22.12 19.87
C GLU A 395 10.38 22.15 18.89
N VAL A 396 10.60 22.85 17.79
CA VAL A 396 9.62 22.99 16.70
C VAL A 396 10.17 22.29 15.48
N LEU A 397 9.48 21.26 15.04
CA LEU A 397 9.83 20.47 13.87
C LEU A 397 8.86 20.81 12.75
N GLU A 398 9.37 21.07 11.55
CA GLU A 398 8.55 21.36 10.37
C GLU A 398 8.71 20.22 9.37
N GLU A 399 7.60 19.57 9.02
CA GLU A 399 7.57 18.45 8.07
C GLU A 399 6.50 18.65 7.01
N ILE A 400 6.74 18.11 5.82
CA ILE A 400 5.73 18.08 4.76
C ILE A 400 4.89 16.81 4.94
N VAL A 401 3.57 16.98 5.00
CA VAL A 401 2.64 15.86 5.20
C VAL A 401 2.66 14.95 3.96
N SER A 402 3.37 13.84 4.08
CA SER A 402 3.46 12.77 3.07
C SER A 402 2.60 11.56 3.49
N SER A 403 2.36 10.62 2.57
CA SER A 403 1.73 9.34 2.90
C SER A 403 2.46 8.61 4.02
N ASP A 404 3.79 8.67 3.99
CA ASP A 404 4.66 7.97 4.93
C ASP A 404 4.62 8.64 6.30
N PHE A 405 4.52 9.97 6.34
CA PHE A 405 4.32 10.73 7.57
C PHE A 405 2.95 10.44 8.21
N ILE A 406 1.91 10.32 7.40
CA ILE A 406 0.57 9.91 7.83
C ILE A 406 0.59 8.51 8.47
N GLU A 407 1.25 7.55 7.82
CA GLU A 407 1.41 6.19 8.36
C GLU A 407 2.24 6.20 9.65
N PHE A 408 3.31 7.00 9.70
CA PHE A 408 4.13 7.20 10.87
C PHE A 408 3.33 7.78 12.05
N ALA A 409 2.56 8.85 11.83
CA ALA A 409 1.70 9.43 12.87
C ALA A 409 0.66 8.42 13.38
N SER A 410 0.14 7.55 12.49
CA SER A 410 -0.88 6.56 12.86
C SER A 410 -0.33 5.39 13.69
N THR A 411 0.92 4.98 13.46
CA THR A 411 1.46 3.72 14.02
C THR A 411 2.67 3.89 14.93
N ALA A 412 3.41 4.97 14.79
CA ALA A 412 4.67 5.18 15.48
C ALA A 412 4.51 5.90 16.82
N ALA A 413 5.61 5.93 17.57
CA ALA A 413 5.74 6.63 18.83
C ALA A 413 7.08 7.36 18.86
N ILE A 414 7.13 8.49 19.56
CA ILE A 414 8.40 9.16 19.88
C ILE A 414 8.94 8.56 21.17
N ILE A 415 10.23 8.25 21.19
CA ILE A 415 10.93 7.77 22.37
C ILE A 415 11.87 8.86 22.88
N PHE A 416 11.61 9.26 24.12
CA PHE A 416 12.40 10.23 24.87
C PHE A 416 13.34 9.48 25.82
N GLU A 417 14.63 9.59 25.61
CA GLU A 417 15.66 9.07 26.49
C GLU A 417 16.08 10.15 27.49
N LEU A 418 15.87 9.92 28.78
CA LEU A 418 16.32 10.83 29.83
C LEU A 418 17.70 10.40 30.34
N TRP A 419 18.68 11.27 30.17
CA TRP A 419 20.07 11.07 30.56
C TRP A 419 20.45 12.01 31.71
N THR A 420 21.36 11.58 32.56
CA THR A 420 21.90 12.38 33.66
C THR A 420 23.42 12.41 33.59
N SER A 421 24.00 13.58 33.81
CA SER A 421 25.45 13.78 33.79
C SER A 421 25.97 14.20 35.16
N ALA A 422 27.19 13.79 35.49
CA ALA A 422 27.91 14.28 36.65
C ALA A 422 28.49 15.69 36.44
N ASP A 423 28.56 16.15 35.19
CA ASP A 423 29.05 17.47 34.85
C ASP A 423 28.05 18.55 35.28
N GLU A 424 28.60 19.64 35.81
CA GLU A 424 27.81 20.83 36.13
C GLU A 424 27.25 21.41 34.83
N VAL A 425 26.00 21.87 34.87
CA VAL A 425 25.47 22.73 33.80
C VAL A 425 26.39 23.93 33.73
N LEU A 426 27.20 24.02 32.67
CA LEU A 426 27.95 25.22 32.40
C LEU A 426 26.92 26.34 32.32
N PRO A 427 27.03 27.40 33.14
CA PRO A 427 26.11 28.52 33.04
C PRO A 427 26.12 28.98 31.58
N PRO A 428 24.95 29.34 31.00
CA PRO A 428 24.94 29.92 29.67
C PRO A 428 25.97 31.03 29.66
N PRO A 429 26.91 31.04 28.69
CA PRO A 429 28.13 31.84 28.78
C PRO A 429 27.74 33.24 29.20
N THR A 430 28.05 33.60 30.46
CA THR A 430 27.64 34.89 31.01
C THR A 430 28.15 35.92 30.05
N ASN A 431 27.23 36.70 29.47
CA ASN A 431 27.47 37.66 28.41
C ASN A 431 28.62 38.62 28.76
N LYS A 432 29.84 38.17 28.48
CA LYS A 432 31.01 38.98 28.12
C LYS A 432 31.51 38.62 26.72
N ILE A 433 30.92 37.62 26.06
CA ILE A 433 31.22 37.24 24.68
C ILE A 433 30.12 37.71 23.70
N ALA A 434 28.89 38.02 24.16
CA ALA A 434 27.87 38.66 23.32
C ALA A 434 28.20 40.10 22.88
N ALA A 435 29.35 40.65 23.32
CA ALA A 435 29.90 41.93 22.83
C ALA A 435 31.11 41.73 21.89
N LEU A 436 31.31 40.53 21.34
CA LEU A 436 32.33 40.29 20.32
C LEU A 436 31.64 39.75 19.06
N GLY A 437 31.05 40.71 18.33
CA GLY A 437 30.74 40.51 16.94
C GLY A 437 31.96 40.05 16.14
N THR A 438 31.63 39.40 15.03
CA THR A 438 32.47 38.86 13.96
C THR A 438 33.31 37.62 14.27
N SER A 439 32.98 36.55 13.53
CA SER A 439 33.70 35.26 13.37
C SER A 439 35.23 35.39 13.21
N GLN A 440 35.72 36.54 12.75
CA GLN A 440 37.15 36.87 12.65
C GLN A 440 37.86 37.04 14.01
N LYS A 441 37.14 37.33 15.10
CA LYS A 441 37.73 37.60 16.42
C LYS A 441 37.90 36.33 17.26
N ILE A 442 37.03 35.34 17.07
CA ILE A 442 37.14 33.99 17.65
C ILE A 442 38.28 33.21 16.96
N ALA A 443 38.42 33.35 15.64
CA ALA A 443 39.57 32.80 14.90
C ALA A 443 40.91 33.37 15.39
N LYS A 444 40.95 34.68 15.69
CA LYS A 444 42.14 35.34 16.26
C LYS A 444 42.49 34.86 17.67
N LEU A 445 41.50 34.56 18.50
CA LEU A 445 41.71 34.04 19.87
C LEU A 445 42.19 32.59 19.88
N MET A 446 41.87 31.79 18.85
CA MET A 446 42.39 30.42 18.70
C MET A 446 43.85 30.39 18.21
N ASP A 447 44.33 31.45 17.55
CA ASP A 447 45.70 31.55 17.05
C ASP A 447 46.68 32.14 18.10
N GLU A 448 46.19 32.60 19.26
CA GLU A 448 47.03 33.18 20.32
C GLU A 448 47.50 32.12 21.33
N ARG A 449 48.82 31.87 21.37
CA ARG A 449 49.45 30.96 22.34
C ARG A 449 49.20 31.44 23.78
N PRO A 450 48.67 30.59 24.68
CA PRO A 450 48.48 30.97 26.08
C PRO A 450 49.81 31.34 26.77
N LEU A 451 49.85 32.52 27.40
CA LEU A 451 51.02 32.98 28.17
C LEU A 451 51.09 32.21 29.50
N ASN A 452 52.14 31.39 29.67
CA ASN A 452 52.47 30.52 30.81
C ASN A 452 51.98 29.05 30.75
N LEU A 453 52.35 28.31 29.71
CA LEU A 453 52.21 26.85 29.66
C LEU A 453 53.49 26.13 30.16
N PRO A 454 53.38 25.01 30.90
CA PRO A 454 54.53 24.16 31.20
C PRO A 454 55.14 23.55 29.91
N PRO A 455 56.44 23.22 29.86
CA PRO A 455 57.15 22.88 28.61
C PRO A 455 56.51 21.77 27.76
N ARG A 456 55.93 20.75 28.40
CA ARG A 456 55.23 19.64 27.73
C ARG A 456 53.89 20.08 27.12
N ALA A 457 53.15 20.95 27.80
CA ALA A 457 51.88 21.48 27.29
C ALA A 457 52.09 22.53 26.19
N ALA A 458 53.20 23.27 26.27
CA ALA A 458 53.64 24.17 25.22
C ALA A 458 53.95 23.43 23.91
N ALA A 459 54.69 22.31 23.98
CA ALA A 459 54.98 21.48 22.80
C ALA A 459 53.71 20.85 22.19
N ALA A 460 52.80 20.35 23.02
CA ALA A 460 51.52 19.81 22.57
C ALA A 460 50.62 20.89 21.91
N TRP A 461 50.66 22.13 22.42
CA TRP A 461 49.93 23.25 21.83
C TRP A 461 50.50 23.64 20.46
N ASP A 462 51.82 23.65 20.31
CA ASP A 462 52.49 23.95 19.05
C ASP A 462 52.18 22.86 17.99
N GLU A 463 52.21 21.58 18.37
CA GLU A 463 51.86 20.44 17.49
C GLU A 463 50.38 20.47 17.06
N MET A 464 49.46 20.68 18.01
CA MET A 464 48.03 20.81 17.72
C MET A 464 47.72 22.03 16.83
N SER A 465 48.47 23.13 16.99
CA SER A 465 48.30 24.33 16.16
C SER A 465 48.74 24.12 14.72
N GLU A 466 49.82 23.36 14.50
CA GLU A 466 50.24 22.94 13.15
C GLU A 466 49.18 22.03 12.49
N GLU A 467 48.62 21.09 13.24
CA GLU A 467 47.59 20.18 12.74
C GLU A 467 46.29 20.91 12.38
N ILE A 468 45.83 21.84 13.23
CA ILE A 468 44.68 22.71 12.94
C ILE A 468 44.94 23.57 11.69
N THR A 469 46.15 24.10 11.54
CA THR A 469 46.53 24.90 10.37
C THR A 469 46.51 24.06 9.09
N TYR A 470 47.02 22.84 9.15
CA TYR A 470 46.97 21.88 8.06
C TYR A 470 45.52 21.54 7.66
N LEU A 471 44.66 21.25 8.65
CA LEU A 471 43.24 20.94 8.42
C LEU A 471 42.46 22.14 7.84
N ARG A 472 42.78 23.37 8.24
CA ARG A 472 42.20 24.59 7.64
C ARG A 472 42.60 24.71 6.16
N GLN A 473 43.85 24.42 5.81
CA GLN A 473 44.31 24.44 4.42
C GLN A 473 43.67 23.35 3.56
N THR A 474 43.51 22.13 4.08
CA THR A 474 42.85 21.04 3.35
C THR A 474 41.36 21.31 3.15
N ASN A 475 40.66 21.80 4.17
CA ASN A 475 39.25 22.19 4.05
C ASN A 475 39.05 23.34 3.04
N SER A 476 39.96 24.31 3.00
CA SER A 476 39.91 25.37 1.97
C SER A 476 40.05 24.79 0.57
N LYS A 477 41.00 23.86 0.34
CA LYS A 477 41.19 23.21 -0.96
C LYS A 477 39.97 22.38 -1.36
N LEU A 478 39.41 21.60 -0.43
CA LEU A 478 38.21 20.79 -0.67
C LEU A 478 36.98 21.68 -0.98
N SER A 479 36.84 22.81 -0.29
CA SER A 479 35.78 23.79 -0.57
C SER A 479 35.92 24.39 -1.98
N ASP A 480 37.14 24.71 -2.41
CA ASP A 480 37.40 25.23 -3.75
C ASP A 480 37.11 24.15 -4.83
N GLU A 481 37.52 22.90 -4.59
CA GLU A 481 37.22 21.77 -5.48
C GLU A 481 35.71 21.50 -5.59
N LEU A 482 34.98 21.55 -4.47
CA LEU A 482 33.52 21.40 -4.44
C LEU A 482 32.83 22.51 -5.23
N SER A 483 33.29 23.76 -5.09
CA SER A 483 32.75 24.91 -5.84
C SER A 483 32.95 24.76 -7.35
N LYS A 484 34.10 24.23 -7.77
CA LYS A 484 34.42 23.97 -9.17
C LYS A 484 33.57 22.84 -9.74
N ALA A 485 33.38 21.75 -8.98
CA ALA A 485 32.51 20.64 -9.38
C ALA A 485 31.04 21.08 -9.51
N LEU A 486 30.54 21.93 -8.61
CA LEU A 486 29.20 22.50 -8.70
C LEU A 486 29.04 23.39 -9.94
N ALA A 487 30.06 24.20 -10.28
CA ALA A 487 30.06 25.00 -11.49
C ALA A 487 30.07 24.14 -12.78
N GLU A 488 30.81 23.03 -12.79
CA GLU A 488 30.79 22.06 -13.91
C GLU A 488 29.42 21.38 -14.06
N ILE A 489 28.78 21.03 -12.94
CA ILE A 489 27.42 20.46 -12.93
C ILE A 489 26.41 21.47 -13.51
N ASP A 490 26.48 22.75 -13.12
CA ASP A 490 25.58 23.77 -13.65
C ASP A 490 25.85 24.09 -15.12
N GLN A 491 27.11 24.04 -15.56
CA GLN A 491 27.47 24.18 -16.97
C GLN A 491 26.90 23.01 -17.80
N LEU A 492 27.01 21.78 -17.32
CA LEU A 492 26.43 20.58 -17.96
C LEU A 492 24.90 20.62 -17.98
N LYS A 493 24.26 21.08 -16.90
CA LYS A 493 22.81 21.32 -16.85
C LYS A 493 22.36 22.37 -17.87
N SER A 494 23.11 23.46 -18.05
CA SER A 494 22.79 24.48 -19.06
C SER A 494 22.92 23.97 -20.49
N MET A 495 23.80 22.98 -20.73
CA MET A 495 23.94 22.34 -22.03
C MET A 495 22.83 21.32 -22.33
N LEU A 496 22.08 20.87 -21.31
CA LEU A 496 21.05 19.84 -21.45
C LEU A 496 19.64 20.36 -21.78
N THR A 497 19.43 21.67 -21.93
CA THR A 497 18.11 22.24 -22.27
C THR A 497 18.25 23.25 -23.41
N PRO A 498 17.98 22.86 -24.68
CA PRO A 498 16.61 22.67 -25.17
C PRO A 498 16.48 21.51 -26.21
N ARG A 499 16.96 20.31 -25.90
CA ARG A 499 16.80 19.12 -26.78
C ARG A 499 15.94 17.98 -26.21
N VAL A 500 15.50 18.09 -24.95
CA VAL A 500 14.64 17.10 -24.29
C VAL A 500 13.18 17.56 -24.17
N ARG A 501 12.88 18.85 -24.46
CA ARG A 501 11.51 19.38 -24.38
C ARG A 501 10.62 19.04 -25.57
N THR A 502 11.17 18.62 -26.72
CA THR A 502 10.39 18.26 -27.92
C THR A 502 10.22 16.75 -28.12
N ARG A 503 10.36 15.93 -27.07
CA ARG A 503 10.03 14.49 -27.14
C ARG A 503 9.06 14.00 -26.06
N PHE A 504 8.63 14.89 -25.16
CA PHE A 504 7.63 14.57 -24.14
C PHE A 504 6.24 15.16 -24.41
N ASP A 505 6.12 16.14 -25.32
CA ASP A 505 4.83 16.72 -25.71
C ASP A 505 4.21 16.04 -26.94
N ASP A 506 4.98 15.32 -27.78
CA ASP A 506 4.46 14.53 -28.90
C ASP A 506 3.92 13.14 -28.50
N ALA A 507 4.10 12.71 -27.24
CA ALA A 507 3.61 11.42 -26.75
C ALA A 507 2.26 11.51 -26.01
N ARG A 508 1.63 12.69 -25.96
CA ARG A 508 0.33 12.90 -25.30
C ARG A 508 -0.82 13.28 -26.24
N CYS A 509 -0.59 13.19 -27.56
CA CYS A 509 -1.57 13.51 -28.59
C CYS A 509 -1.68 12.41 -29.67
N THR A 510 -1.60 11.13 -29.30
CA THR A 510 -1.98 10.02 -30.18
C THR A 510 -2.53 8.84 -29.37
N ASP A 511 -3.69 9.00 -28.73
CA ASP A 511 -4.42 7.84 -28.18
C ASP A 511 -5.95 8.04 -28.16
N SER A 512 -6.46 8.87 -29.09
CA SER A 512 -7.91 9.09 -29.26
C SER A 512 -8.48 8.63 -30.61
N ASP A 513 -7.70 8.00 -31.50
CA ASP A 513 -8.16 7.64 -32.86
C ASP A 513 -7.87 6.19 -33.30
N LEU A 514 -8.02 5.20 -32.40
CA LEU A 514 -8.08 3.78 -32.80
C LEU A 514 -9.22 3.03 -32.08
N ASN A 515 -10.45 3.47 -32.34
CA ASN A 515 -11.64 2.62 -32.24
C ASN A 515 -12.57 2.92 -33.41
N GLY A 516 -12.29 2.27 -34.53
CA GLY A 516 -13.11 2.31 -35.74
C GLY A 516 -12.53 1.42 -36.83
N ASN A 517 -13.14 0.24 -37.01
CA ASN A 517 -12.89 -0.80 -38.02
C ASN A 517 -11.74 -1.78 -37.75
N LEU A 518 -12.05 -2.88 -37.06
CA LEU A 518 -12.18 -4.23 -37.63
C LEU A 518 -12.65 -5.24 -36.57
#